data_AF-A0A835YSA2-F1
#
_entry.id   AF-A0A835YSA2-F1
#
_cell.length_a   1.000
_cell.length_b   1.000
_cell.length_c   1.000
_cell.angle_alpha   90.00
_cell.angle_beta   90.00
_cell.angle_gamma   90.00
#
_symmetry.space_group_name_H-M   'P 1'
#
loop_
_entity.id
_entity.type
_entity.pdbx_description
1 polymer ?
#
loop_
_entity_poly.entity_id
_entity_poly.type
_entity_poly.pdbx_seq_one_letter_code
_entity_poly.pdbx_strand_id
1 'polypeptide(L)'
;MTNIPGFLTKTFEIFSNPNFTSQCGWGVNGDTIVIFKIAEFASEVLPQYFKHSNFQSFVRQLNMYNFHKTVQDPTHGEFQHQYFRKGRPDLLHLIKRKAGGHSSSSSAAGGSTGVAGSSGGSGGGAGAGKG
;
A
#
# COMPACT_ATOMS: atom_id res chain seq x y z
N MET A 1 21.91 11.52 -15.69
CA MET A 1 20.84 12.04 -14.80
C MET A 1 19.96 10.87 -14.39
N THR A 2 19.81 10.60 -13.10
CA THR A 2 18.93 9.53 -12.62
C THR A 2 17.47 9.97 -12.76
N ASN A 3 16.66 9.22 -13.49
CA ASN A 3 15.23 9.50 -13.61
C ASN A 3 14.51 9.08 -12.31
N ILE A 4 14.04 10.05 -11.52
CA ILE A 4 13.30 9.82 -10.28
C ILE A 4 11.81 9.70 -10.64
N PRO A 5 11.12 8.62 -10.23
CA PRO A 5 9.68 8.50 -10.45
C PRO A 5 8.89 9.69 -9.91
N GLY A 6 8.03 10.27 -10.73
CA GLY A 6 7.27 11.47 -10.36
C GLY A 6 6.39 11.30 -9.12
N PHE A 7 5.94 10.08 -8.80
CA PHE A 7 5.26 9.79 -7.54
C PHE A 7 6.12 10.16 -6.32
N LEU A 8 7.41 9.83 -6.32
CA LEU A 8 8.31 10.07 -5.20
C LEU A 8 8.60 11.57 -5.04
N THR A 9 8.86 12.27 -6.14
CA THR A 9 9.09 13.72 -6.12
C THR A 9 7.88 14.46 -5.58
N LYS A 10 6.68 14.15 -6.09
CA LYS A 10 5.42 14.77 -5.63
C LYS A 10 5.12 14.45 -4.17
N THR A 11 5.34 13.20 -3.75
CA THR A 11 5.17 12.84 -2.34
C THR A 11 6.14 13.63 -1.47
N PHE A 12 7.40 13.77 -1.87
CA PHE A 12 8.37 14.55 -1.10
C PHE A 12 7.96 16.02 -0.98
N GLU A 13 7.47 16.62 -2.07
CA GLU A 13 6.95 17.98 -2.09
C GLU A 13 5.75 18.16 -1.16
N ILE A 14 4.76 17.26 -1.21
CA ILE A 14 3.56 17.30 -0.35
C ILE A 14 3.97 17.38 1.13
N PHE A 15 4.80 16.45 1.59
CA PHE A 15 5.14 16.34 3.01
C PHE A 15 6.14 17.41 3.47
N SER A 16 6.77 18.12 2.53
CA SER A 16 7.66 19.25 2.81
C SER A 16 6.96 20.61 2.66
N ASN A 17 5.71 20.65 2.22
CA ASN A 17 4.98 21.88 1.98
C ASN A 17 4.31 22.40 3.27
N PRO A 18 4.65 23.62 3.75
CA PRO A 18 4.06 24.19 4.95
C PRO A 18 2.55 24.42 4.85
N ASN A 19 1.98 24.48 3.64
CA ASN A 19 0.53 24.67 3.46
C ASN A 19 -0.30 23.44 3.86
N PHE A 20 0.31 22.26 4.04
CA PHE A 20 -0.39 21.01 4.36
C PHE A 20 -0.13 20.50 5.77
N THR A 21 0.46 21.33 6.65
CA THR A 21 0.85 20.92 8.02
C THR A 21 -0.31 20.43 8.88
N SER A 22 -1.54 20.82 8.56
CA SER A 22 -2.75 20.38 9.28
C SER A 22 -3.19 18.96 8.88
N GLN A 23 -2.86 18.51 7.67
CA GLN A 23 -3.27 17.23 7.11
C GLN A 23 -2.14 16.20 7.16
N CYS A 24 -0.90 16.62 6.94
CA CYS A 24 0.26 15.73 6.85
C CYS A 24 1.59 16.43 7.17
N GLY A 25 2.63 15.64 7.44
CA GLY A 25 3.97 16.15 7.68
C GLY A 25 5.00 15.05 7.91
N TRP A 26 6.22 15.45 8.26
CA TRP A 26 7.27 14.52 8.65
C TRP A 26 7.12 14.10 10.11
N GLY A 27 7.48 12.86 10.43
CA GLY A 27 7.64 12.42 11.81
C GLY A 27 8.75 13.20 12.52
N VAL A 28 8.78 13.11 13.86
CA VAL A 28 9.68 13.90 14.72
C VAL A 28 11.15 13.75 14.31
N ASN A 29 11.56 12.52 13.96
CA ASN A 29 12.94 12.21 13.55
C ASN A 29 13.20 12.44 12.05
N GLY A 30 12.18 12.82 11.28
CA GLY A 30 12.28 13.08 9.84
C GLY A 30 12.52 11.83 8.98
N ASP A 31 12.29 10.64 9.51
CA ASP A 31 12.45 9.35 8.83
C ASP A 31 11.11 8.72 8.41
N THR A 32 9.99 9.25 8.88
CA THR A 32 8.64 8.84 8.49
C THR A 32 7.85 10.00 7.87
N ILE A 33 6.87 9.65 7.05
CA ILE A 33 5.79 10.54 6.63
C ILE A 33 4.52 10.19 7.39
N VAL A 34 3.78 11.22 7.79
CA VAL A 34 2.67 11.14 8.74
C VAL A 34 1.45 11.86 8.16
N ILE A 35 0.30 11.21 8.14
CA ILE A 35 -0.99 11.72 7.67
C ILE A 35 -1.97 11.72 8.84
N PHE A 36 -2.14 12.89 9.46
CA PHE A 36 -2.98 13.06 10.65
C PHE A 36 -4.47 12.98 10.34
N LYS A 37 -4.86 13.42 9.14
CA LYS A 37 -6.26 13.53 8.72
C LYS A 37 -6.48 12.91 7.35
N ILE A 38 -6.70 11.60 7.32
CA ILE A 38 -6.76 10.83 6.06
C ILE A 38 -7.83 11.38 5.10
N ALA A 39 -9.01 11.72 5.61
CA ALA A 39 -10.10 12.22 4.78
C ALA A 39 -9.74 13.57 4.11
N GLU A 40 -9.29 14.56 4.90
CA GLU A 40 -8.89 15.89 4.39
C GLU A 40 -7.68 15.77 3.44
N PHE A 41 -6.68 14.96 3.79
CA PHE A 41 -5.54 14.68 2.91
C PHE A 41 -5.99 14.13 1.55
N ALA A 42 -6.93 13.19 1.56
CA ALA A 42 -7.44 12.56 0.35
C ALA A 42 -8.22 13.55 -0.53
N SER A 43 -9.10 14.36 0.06
CA SER A 43 -9.97 15.28 -0.70
C SER A 43 -9.29 16.58 -1.09
N GLU A 44 -8.36 17.10 -0.29
CA GLU A 44 -7.79 18.44 -0.47
C GLU A 44 -6.38 18.43 -1.05
N VAL A 45 -5.54 17.46 -0.64
CA VAL A 45 -4.11 17.45 -1.00
C VAL A 45 -3.84 16.60 -2.24
N LEU A 46 -4.35 15.37 -2.28
CA LEU A 46 -4.08 14.46 -3.41
C LEU A 46 -4.47 15.04 -4.78
N PRO A 47 -5.63 15.70 -4.96
CA PRO A 47 -6.03 16.25 -6.26
C PRO A 47 -5.11 17.35 -6.79
N GLN A 48 -4.33 18.02 -5.92
CA GLN A 48 -3.39 19.05 -6.33
C GLN A 48 -2.14 18.47 -7.00
N TYR A 49 -1.79 17.20 -6.70
CA TYR A 49 -0.56 16.55 -7.19
C TYR A 49 -0.85 15.34 -8.11
N PHE A 50 -1.98 14.68 -7.91
CA PHE A 50 -2.39 13.46 -8.60
C PHE A 50 -3.76 13.65 -9.25
N LYS A 51 -4.05 12.85 -10.29
CA LYS A 51 -5.32 12.91 -11.02
C LYS A 51 -6.47 12.19 -10.30
N HIS A 52 -6.39 12.01 -8.98
CA HIS A 52 -7.38 11.34 -8.15
C HIS A 52 -7.27 11.80 -6.69
N SER A 53 -8.37 11.67 -5.95
CA SER A 53 -8.43 11.86 -4.48
C SER A 53 -8.35 10.54 -3.70
N ASN A 54 -8.14 9.40 -4.35
CA ASN A 54 -8.22 8.10 -3.69
C ASN A 54 -7.00 7.79 -2.83
N PHE A 55 -7.18 7.75 -1.51
CA PHE A 55 -6.14 7.39 -0.54
C PHE A 55 -5.57 5.99 -0.76
N GLN A 56 -6.40 5.00 -1.09
CA GLN A 56 -5.93 3.63 -1.33
C GLN A 56 -5.02 3.55 -2.56
N SER A 57 -5.26 4.40 -3.58
CA SER A 57 -4.36 4.48 -4.73
C SER A 57 -3.00 5.08 -4.35
N PHE A 58 -2.99 6.06 -3.45
CA PHE A 58 -1.75 6.61 -2.88
C PHE A 58 -0.99 5.56 -2.06
N VAL A 59 -1.66 4.83 -1.17
CA VAL A 59 -1.08 3.74 -0.37
C VAL A 59 -0.55 2.62 -1.28
N ARG A 60 -1.27 2.28 -2.36
CA ARG A 60 -0.81 1.30 -3.34
C ARG A 60 0.52 1.70 -3.96
N GLN A 61 0.68 2.98 -4.33
CA GLN A 61 1.94 3.51 -4.84
C GLN A 61 3.05 3.43 -3.79
N LEU A 62 2.80 3.84 -2.55
CA LEU A 62 3.76 3.66 -1.43
C LEU A 62 4.24 2.20 -1.34
N ASN A 63 3.31 1.24 -1.38
CA ASN A 63 3.62 -0.19 -1.33
C ASN A 63 4.45 -0.67 -2.55
N MET A 64 4.25 -0.07 -3.73
CA MET A 64 5.05 -0.37 -4.93
C MET A 64 6.49 0.09 -4.79
N TYR A 65 6.74 1.10 -3.96
CA TYR A 65 8.08 1.59 -3.62
C TYR A 65 8.58 1.08 -2.26
N ASN A 66 7.95 0.04 -1.72
CA ASN A 66 8.37 -0.65 -0.51
C ASN A 66 8.41 0.23 0.75
N PHE A 67 7.50 1.21 0.85
CA PHE A 67 7.22 1.90 2.11
C PHE A 67 6.50 0.95 3.06
N HIS A 68 6.81 1.04 4.35
CA HIS A 68 6.20 0.20 5.39
C HIS A 68 5.34 1.07 6.29
N LYS A 69 4.14 0.58 6.63
CA LYS A 69 3.29 1.24 7.63
C LYS A 69 3.89 1.00 9.01
N THR A 70 4.12 2.06 9.79
CA THR A 70 4.73 1.95 11.14
C THR A 70 3.69 1.92 12.26
N VAL A 71 2.45 2.33 11.98
CA VAL A 71 1.36 2.43 12.96
C VAL A 71 0.12 1.68 12.48
N GLN A 72 -0.51 0.90 13.37
CA GLN A 72 -1.72 0.10 13.04
C GLN A 72 -3.04 0.88 13.20
N ASP A 73 -2.99 2.16 13.52
CA ASP A 73 -4.15 3.04 13.65
C ASP A 73 -4.91 3.18 12.30
N PRO A 74 -6.25 2.99 12.27
CA PRO A 74 -7.06 3.19 11.06
C PRO A 74 -7.31 4.66 10.71
N THR A 75 -7.17 5.58 11.68
CA THR A 75 -7.39 7.03 11.51
C THR A 75 -6.11 7.78 11.15
N HIS A 76 -4.94 7.15 11.37
CA HIS A 76 -3.62 7.73 11.19
C HIS A 76 -2.79 6.92 10.18
N GLY A 77 -2.20 7.60 9.20
CA GLY A 77 -1.27 6.97 8.25
C GLY A 77 0.17 7.35 8.54
N GLU A 78 0.99 6.43 9.04
CA GLU A 78 2.44 6.66 9.16
C GLU A 78 3.22 5.62 8.34
N PHE A 79 4.13 6.10 7.49
CA PHE A 79 4.89 5.27 6.56
C PHE A 79 6.37 5.62 6.57
N GLN A 80 7.22 4.61 6.43
CA GLN A 80 8.67 4.74 6.45
C GLN A 80 9.33 4.11 5.22
N HIS A 81 10.41 4.74 4.76
CA HIS A 81 11.35 4.15 3.81
C HIS A 81 12.77 4.68 4.07
N GLN A 82 13.78 3.79 4.07
CA GLN A 82 15.18 4.13 4.42
C GLN A 82 15.78 5.34 3.67
N TYR A 83 15.39 5.52 2.41
CA TYR A 83 15.87 6.59 1.52
C TYR A 83 14.88 7.74 1.33
N PHE A 84 13.74 7.72 2.03
CA PHE A 84 12.77 8.82 1.98
C PHE A 84 12.83 9.58 3.30
N ARG A 85 13.70 10.60 3.36
CA ARG A 85 14.01 11.32 4.61
C ARG A 85 13.89 12.83 4.43
N LYS A 86 13.42 13.51 5.48
CA LYS A 86 13.30 14.97 5.52
C LYS A 86 14.64 15.63 5.17
N GLY A 87 14.60 16.60 4.26
CA GLY A 87 15.78 17.36 3.84
C GLY A 87 16.80 16.57 3.00
N ARG A 88 16.48 15.34 2.58
CA ARG A 88 17.36 14.49 1.76
C ARG A 88 16.73 14.05 0.44
N PRO A 89 16.32 15.01 -0.42
CA PRO A 89 15.78 14.69 -1.75
C PRO A 89 16.81 14.00 -2.66
N ASP A 90 18.10 14.18 -2.37
CA ASP A 90 19.22 13.51 -3.04
C ASP A 90 19.12 11.99 -2.96
N LEU A 91 18.47 11.42 -1.94
CA LEU A 91 18.33 9.98 -1.74
C LEU A 91 17.20 9.35 -2.57
N LEU A 92 16.28 10.13 -3.14
CA LEU A 92 15.09 9.61 -3.82
C LEU A 92 15.41 8.69 -5.01
N HIS A 93 16.56 8.89 -5.67
CA HIS A 93 16.99 8.05 -6.80
C HIS A 93 17.34 6.60 -6.40
N LEU A 94 17.56 6.35 -5.11
CA LEU A 94 17.85 5.02 -4.55
C LEU A 94 16.57 4.20 -4.34
N ILE A 95 15.40 4.83 -4.34
CA ILE A 95 14.12 4.14 -4.16
C ILE A 95 13.72 3.47 -5.48
N LYS A 96 13.58 2.14 -5.45
CA LYS A 96 13.21 1.34 -6.62
C LYS A 96 11.80 0.80 -6.49
N ARG A 97 11.06 0.81 -7.60
CA ARG A 97 9.75 0.17 -7.69
C ARG A 97 9.94 -1.35 -7.67
N LYS A 98 9.12 -2.07 -6.90
CA LYS A 98 9.02 -3.53 -6.97
C LYS A 98 8.64 -3.93 -8.40
N ALA A 99 9.47 -4.78 -9.01
CA ALA A 99 9.13 -5.43 -10.27
C ALA A 99 7.85 -6.25 -10.05
N GLY A 100 6.84 -6.02 -10.89
CA GLY A 100 5.58 -6.74 -10.80
C GLY A 100 5.80 -8.19 -11.23
N GLY A 101 6.07 -9.07 -10.27
CA GLY A 101 5.83 -10.49 -10.49
C GLY A 101 4.32 -10.69 -10.58
N HIS A 102 3.81 -11.02 -11.77
CA HIS A 102 2.75 -12.02 -11.81
C HIS A 102 3.40 -13.28 -11.23
N SER A 103 3.23 -13.51 -9.94
CA SER A 103 3.56 -14.80 -9.34
C SER A 103 2.59 -15.82 -9.91
N SER A 104 2.85 -16.32 -11.11
CA SER A 104 2.41 -17.64 -11.52
C SER A 104 3.10 -18.61 -10.56
N SER A 105 2.44 -18.94 -9.46
CA SER A 105 2.86 -20.00 -8.56
C SER A 105 2.67 -21.34 -9.25
N SER A 106 3.65 -21.71 -10.07
CA SER A 106 3.86 -23.08 -10.53
C SER A 106 5.23 -23.52 -10.06
N SER A 107 5.26 -24.25 -8.95
CA SER A 107 6.31 -25.21 -8.61
C SER A 107 5.72 -26.20 -7.60
N ALA A 108 5.21 -27.29 -8.15
CA ALA A 108 5.03 -28.55 -7.44
C ALA A 108 6.38 -29.24 -7.26
N ALA A 109 6.58 -29.96 -6.14
CA ALA A 109 7.07 -31.35 -6.12
C ALA A 109 7.27 -31.89 -4.69
N GLY A 110 6.70 -33.08 -4.44
CA GLY A 110 7.03 -34.04 -3.37
C GLY A 110 6.07 -34.03 -2.18
N GLY A 111 5.17 -34.99 -1.93
CA GLY A 111 4.99 -36.34 -2.43
C GLY A 111 5.00 -37.32 -1.25
N SER A 112 3.84 -37.86 -0.85
CA SER A 112 3.70 -39.23 -0.33
C SER A 112 2.24 -39.61 -0.06
N THR A 113 1.91 -40.77 -0.60
CA THR A 113 0.75 -41.66 -0.51
C THR A 113 0.27 -41.98 0.92
N GLY A 114 -1.04 -42.16 1.09
CA GLY A 114 -1.67 -42.77 2.27
C GLY A 114 -3.16 -43.04 2.02
N VAL A 115 -3.55 -44.31 2.09
CA VAL A 115 -4.81 -44.89 1.62
C VAL A 115 -5.84 -45.10 2.74
N ALA A 116 -7.11 -45.19 2.32
CA ALA A 116 -8.24 -45.94 2.90
C ALA A 116 -9.07 -45.34 4.07
N GLY A 117 -10.40 -45.41 3.91
CA GLY A 117 -11.37 -45.33 5.01
C GLY A 117 -12.78 -44.90 4.59
N SER A 118 -13.64 -45.88 4.31
CA SER A 118 -15.00 -45.79 3.75
C SER A 118 -16.12 -45.27 4.68
N SER A 119 -17.31 -45.10 4.07
CA SER A 119 -18.70 -45.07 4.59
C SER A 119 -19.29 -43.69 4.93
N GLY A 120 -20.52 -43.34 4.56
CA GLY A 120 -21.60 -44.03 3.85
C GLY A 120 -22.89 -43.18 3.88
N GLY A 121 -23.72 -43.31 2.82
CA GLY A 121 -25.18 -43.03 2.77
C GLY A 121 -25.67 -41.59 3.00
N SER A 122 -26.86 -41.14 2.59
CA SER A 122 -27.92 -41.60 1.68
C SER A 122 -29.04 -40.53 1.78
N GLY A 123 -29.71 -40.21 0.67
CA GLY A 123 -31.01 -39.50 0.63
C GLY A 123 -30.92 -37.97 0.72
N GLY A 124 -31.72 -37.16 0.03
CA GLY A 124 -32.92 -37.40 -0.78
C GLY A 124 -33.85 -36.17 -0.67
N GLY A 125 -34.53 -35.78 -1.76
CA GLY A 125 -35.68 -34.86 -1.79
C GLY A 125 -35.35 -33.36 -1.86
N ALA A 126 -35.55 -32.64 -2.98
CA ALA A 126 -36.80 -32.26 -3.66
C ALA A 126 -37.59 -31.11 -2.99
N GLY A 127 -37.56 -29.94 -3.63
CA GLY A 127 -38.75 -29.19 -4.06
C GLY A 127 -39.57 -28.37 -3.05
N ALA A 128 -39.49 -27.03 -3.17
CA ALA A 128 -40.59 -26.06 -3.05
C ALA A 128 -40.01 -24.69 -3.44
N GLY A 129 -40.63 -23.78 -4.19
CA GLY A 129 -42.01 -23.61 -4.61
C GLY A 129 -42.18 -22.09 -4.75
N LYS A 130 -42.31 -21.60 -5.98
CA LYS A 130 -42.74 -20.22 -6.28
C LYS A 130 -44.26 -20.25 -6.40
N GLY A 131 -44.94 -19.33 -5.72
CA GLY A 131 -46.39 -19.14 -5.76
C GLY A 131 -46.84 -18.32 -4.58
#